data_AF-A0A8R1EDD1-F1
#
_entry.id   AF-A0A8R1EDD1-F1
#
_cell.length_a   1.000
_cell.length_b   1.000
_cell.length_c   1.000
_cell.angle_alpha   90.00
_cell.angle_beta   90.00
_cell.angle_gamma   90.00
#
_symmetry.space_group_name_H-M   'P 1'
#
loop_
_entity.id
_entity.type
_entity.pdbx_description
1 polymer ?
#
loop_
_entity_poly.entity_id
_entity_poly.type
_entity_poly.pdbx_seq_one_letter_code
_entity_poly.pdbx_strand_id
1 'polypeptide(L)'
;MLDDQFGMAGLVTYLRTVDNPSIVSLALGYDLTTLGLNLNLSERKLYMNFGGPWADSPIRAHELDVKVPDEYMTHNHIRDKLPPLRLSKVSEDVLFYLFYNCPNEIHQVAAACEL
;
A
#
# COMPACT_ATOMS: atom_id res chain seq x y z
N MET A 1 -11.19 -19.35 43.19
CA MET A 1 -11.19 -18.59 41.93
C MET A 1 -9.93 -17.73 41.94
N LEU A 2 -9.27 -17.47 40.82
CA LEU A 2 -8.08 -16.60 40.79
C LEU A 2 -8.56 -15.14 40.91
N ASP A 3 -8.34 -14.54 42.08
CA ASP A 3 -8.75 -13.16 42.42
C ASP A 3 -7.66 -12.11 42.08
N ASP A 4 -6.69 -12.49 41.24
CA ASP A 4 -5.54 -11.66 40.86
C ASP A 4 -5.64 -11.22 39.38
N GLN A 5 -4.79 -10.28 38.97
CA GLN A 5 -4.73 -9.67 37.63
C GLN A 5 -4.54 -10.69 36.49
N PHE A 6 -4.03 -11.88 36.78
CA PHE A 6 -3.85 -12.97 35.82
C PHE A 6 -5.10 -13.85 35.64
N GLY A 7 -6.17 -13.58 36.38
CA GLY A 7 -7.46 -14.28 36.30
C GLY A 7 -8.47 -13.60 35.37
N MET A 8 -9.61 -14.26 35.18
CA MET A 8 -10.72 -13.73 34.35
C MET A 8 -11.28 -12.40 34.88
N ALA A 9 -11.25 -12.18 36.19
CA ALA A 9 -11.64 -10.91 36.80
C ALA A 9 -10.68 -9.77 36.39
N GLY A 10 -9.38 -10.06 36.30
CA GLY A 10 -8.38 -9.14 35.76
C GLY A 10 -8.66 -8.77 34.31
N LEU A 11 -8.88 -9.76 33.43
CA LEU A 11 -9.20 -9.53 32.01
C LEU A 11 -10.43 -8.64 31.82
N VAL A 12 -11.53 -8.92 32.54
CA VAL A 12 -12.76 -8.11 32.44
C VAL A 12 -12.52 -6.68 32.94
N THR A 13 -11.70 -6.51 33.97
CA THR A 13 -11.29 -5.19 34.45
C THR A 13 -10.50 -4.45 33.37
N TYR A 14 -9.53 -5.11 32.72
CA TYR A 14 -8.76 -4.55 31.61
C TYR A 14 -9.63 -4.13 30.41
N LEU A 15 -10.62 -4.95 30.06
CA LEU A 15 -11.56 -4.65 28.96
C LEU A 15 -12.50 -3.48 29.28
N ARG A 16 -12.81 -3.27 30.57
CA ARG A 16 -13.71 -2.20 31.03
C ARG A 16 -13.01 -0.90 31.38
N THR A 17 -11.70 -0.92 31.62
CA THR A 17 -10.87 0.28 31.75
C THR A 17 -10.64 0.90 30.37
N VAL A 18 -11.63 1.66 29.89
CA VAL A 18 -11.63 2.34 28.58
C VAL A 18 -10.68 3.55 28.53
N ASP A 19 -10.16 3.99 29.68
CA ASP A 19 -9.43 5.26 29.81
C ASP A 19 -8.02 5.26 29.17
N ASN A 20 -7.49 4.10 28.77
CA ASN A 20 -6.20 4.03 28.08
C ASN A 20 -6.31 3.29 26.72
N PRO A 21 -6.32 4.03 25.59
CA PRO A 21 -6.51 3.44 24.27
C PRO A 21 -5.42 2.43 23.88
N SER A 22 -4.21 2.55 24.42
CA SER A 22 -3.11 1.60 24.15
C SER A 22 -3.32 0.22 24.79
N ILE A 23 -3.89 0.19 26.00
CA ILE A 23 -4.18 -1.06 26.73
C ILE A 23 -5.40 -1.75 26.11
N VAL A 24 -6.43 -0.97 25.79
CA VAL A 24 -7.64 -1.45 25.11
C VAL A 24 -7.28 -2.05 23.75
N SER A 25 -6.41 -1.38 22.99
CA SER A 25 -5.88 -1.86 21.73
C SER A 25 -5.09 -3.17 21.86
N LEU A 26 -4.27 -3.33 22.90
CA LEU A 26 -3.50 -4.56 23.10
C LEU A 26 -4.40 -5.74 23.51
N ALA A 27 -5.44 -5.48 24.31
CA ALA A 27 -6.35 -6.52 24.81
C ALA A 27 -7.43 -6.92 23.80
N LEU A 28 -8.04 -5.96 23.10
CA LEU A 28 -9.07 -6.20 22.07
C LEU A 28 -8.47 -6.49 20.69
N GLY A 29 -7.27 -5.97 20.42
CA GLY A 29 -6.62 -6.06 19.12
C GLY A 29 -7.12 -5.04 18.10
N TYR A 30 -6.61 -5.19 16.88
CA TYR A 30 -7.08 -4.48 15.69
C TYR A 30 -7.50 -5.50 14.63
N ASP A 31 -8.42 -5.09 13.77
CA ASP A 31 -8.71 -5.86 12.57
C ASP A 31 -7.51 -5.78 11.62
N LEU A 32 -6.77 -6.88 11.51
CA LEU A 32 -5.58 -6.96 10.66
C LEU A 32 -5.92 -6.96 9.16
N THR A 33 -7.17 -7.23 8.79
CA THR A 33 -7.59 -7.23 7.38
C THR A 33 -7.69 -5.83 6.79
N THR A 34 -7.79 -4.80 7.63
CA THR A 34 -7.83 -3.40 7.19
C THR A 34 -6.45 -2.82 6.91
N LEU A 35 -5.37 -3.56 7.17
CA LEU A 35 -3.98 -3.09 7.01
C LEU A 35 -3.47 -3.16 5.57
N GLY A 36 -4.35 -3.19 4.56
CA GLY A 36 -3.95 -3.21 3.15
C GLY A 36 -3.26 -4.51 2.68
N LEU A 37 -3.26 -5.56 3.51
CA LEU A 37 -2.67 -6.86 3.20
C LEU A 37 -3.75 -7.88 2.87
N ASN A 38 -3.56 -8.60 1.76
CA ASN A 38 -4.43 -9.72 1.42
C ASN A 38 -4.01 -10.99 2.21
N LEU A 39 -4.55 -11.16 3.41
CA LEU A 39 -4.27 -12.30 4.29
C LEU A 39 -4.87 -13.63 3.80
N ASN A 40 -5.73 -13.59 2.77
CA ASN A 40 -6.43 -14.74 2.22
C ASN A 40 -5.71 -15.38 1.02
N LEU A 41 -4.46 -14.97 0.72
CA LEU A 41 -3.69 -15.51 -0.39
C LEU A 41 -3.36 -17.00 -0.21
N SER A 42 -3.70 -17.81 -1.22
CA SER A 42 -3.39 -19.25 -1.27
C SER A 42 -1.89 -19.52 -1.23
N GLU A 43 -1.11 -18.70 -1.95
CA GLU A 43 0.35 -18.66 -1.89
C GLU A 43 0.76 -17.57 -0.90
N ARG A 44 1.14 -17.96 0.32
CA ARG A 44 1.48 -17.04 1.44
C ARG A 44 2.80 -16.25 1.23
N LYS A 45 2.99 -15.61 0.06
CA LYS A 45 4.20 -14.85 -0.31
C LYS A 45 3.95 -13.33 -0.28
N LEU A 46 3.46 -12.81 0.84
CA LEU A 46 3.23 -11.37 1.03
C LEU A 46 4.53 -10.55 0.93
N TYR A 47 5.66 -11.15 1.33
CA TYR A 47 6.95 -10.45 1.41
C TYR A 47 7.48 -9.95 0.06
N MET A 48 7.09 -10.59 -1.06
CA MET A 48 7.59 -10.22 -2.39
C MET A 48 7.09 -8.85 -2.83
N ASN A 49 5.84 -8.52 -2.47
CA ASN A 49 5.21 -7.27 -2.87
C ASN A 49 4.95 -6.35 -1.66
N PHE A 50 5.74 -6.50 -0.60
CA PHE A 50 5.54 -5.74 0.63
C PHE A 50 6.01 -4.29 0.42
N GLY A 51 5.05 -3.35 0.33
CA GLY A 51 5.33 -1.93 0.11
C GLY A 51 5.97 -1.20 1.30
N GLY A 52 5.96 -1.82 2.48
CA GLY A 52 6.57 -1.30 3.70
C GLY A 52 5.60 -1.20 4.87
N PRO A 53 6.09 -0.84 6.07
CA PRO A 53 5.28 -0.86 7.31
C PRO A 53 4.11 0.13 7.34
N TRP A 54 4.15 1.17 6.50
CA TRP A 54 3.14 2.23 6.42
C TRP A 54 2.47 2.30 5.06
N ALA A 55 2.70 1.30 4.20
CA ALA A 55 2.07 1.26 2.90
C ALA A 55 0.67 0.63 3.00
N ASP A 56 -0.34 1.33 2.50
CA ASP A 56 -1.72 0.83 2.46
C ASP A 56 -1.98 -0.16 1.30
N SER A 57 -1.00 -0.31 0.40
CA SER A 57 -1.09 -1.18 -0.76
C SER A 57 0.23 -1.92 -1.01
N PRO A 58 0.20 -3.08 -1.67
CA PRO A 58 1.42 -3.75 -2.12
C PRO A 58 2.21 -2.87 -3.09
N ILE A 59 3.52 -3.11 -3.16
CA ILE A 59 4.41 -2.42 -4.10
C ILE A 59 3.97 -2.69 -5.53
N ARG A 60 3.99 -1.65 -6.36
CA ARG A 60 3.62 -1.74 -7.78
C ARG A 60 4.85 -2.05 -8.62
N ALA A 61 4.63 -2.63 -9.80
CA ALA A 61 5.72 -3.03 -10.68
C ALA A 61 6.63 -1.85 -11.10
N HIS A 62 6.08 -0.64 -11.24
CA HIS A 62 6.86 0.55 -11.61
C HIS A 62 7.65 1.17 -10.44
N GLU A 63 7.36 0.78 -9.20
CA GLU A 63 8.07 1.22 -7.99
C GLU A 63 9.22 0.27 -7.63
N LEU A 64 9.22 -0.93 -8.22
CA LEU A 64 10.23 -1.95 -7.97
C LEU A 64 11.51 -1.60 -8.73
N ASP A 65 12.60 -1.38 -8.00
CA ASP A 65 13.91 -1.21 -8.60
C ASP A 65 14.47 -2.58 -9.01
N VAL A 66 14.44 -2.85 -10.31
CA VAL A 66 14.92 -4.09 -10.90
C VAL A 66 16.11 -3.77 -11.78
N LYS A 67 17.16 -4.58 -11.67
CA LYS A 67 18.30 -4.51 -12.59
C LYS A 67 17.83 -4.86 -14.00
N VAL A 68 17.63 -3.84 -14.82
CA VAL A 68 17.37 -3.98 -16.26
C VAL A 68 18.69 -3.96 -17.04
N PRO A 69 18.76 -4.67 -18.18
CA PRO A 69 19.87 -4.55 -19.12
C PRO A 69 20.14 -3.09 -19.54
N ASP A 70 21.40 -2.75 -19.81
CA ASP A 70 21.83 -1.39 -20.12
C ASP A 70 21.15 -0.83 -21.38
N GLU A 71 20.75 -1.70 -22.31
CA GLU A 71 20.04 -1.33 -23.53
C GLU A 71 18.67 -0.68 -23.27
N TYR A 72 18.04 -0.97 -22.13
CA TYR A 72 16.76 -0.36 -21.75
C TYR A 72 16.92 0.96 -21.00
N MET A 73 18.13 1.31 -20.54
CA MET A 73 18.44 2.57 -19.84
C MET A 73 18.55 3.76 -20.82
N THR A 74 17.58 3.85 -21.73
CA THR A 74 17.51 4.83 -22.82
C THR A 74 17.54 6.28 -22.32
N HIS A 75 17.01 6.53 -21.12
CA HIS A 75 17.02 7.85 -20.49
C HIS A 75 18.43 8.47 -20.47
N ASN A 76 19.48 7.67 -20.27
CA ASN A 76 20.86 8.15 -20.23
C ASN A 76 21.37 8.70 -21.58
N HIS A 77 20.75 8.30 -22.69
CA HIS A 77 21.19 8.63 -24.05
C HIS A 77 20.27 9.60 -24.79
N ILE A 78 18.96 9.57 -24.50
CA ILE A 78 17.95 10.32 -25.27
C ILE A 78 17.22 11.40 -24.47
N ARG A 79 17.65 11.70 -23.24
CA ARG A 79 16.99 12.67 -22.34
C ARG A 79 16.66 13.99 -23.04
N ASP A 80 17.62 14.56 -23.76
CA ASP A 80 17.46 15.88 -24.41
C ASP A 80 16.57 15.84 -25.65
N LYS A 81 16.31 14.64 -26.20
CA LYS A 81 15.49 14.43 -27.40
C LYS A 81 14.06 14.00 -27.06
N LEU A 82 13.80 13.61 -25.81
CA LEU A 82 12.51 13.10 -25.39
C LEU A 82 11.53 14.27 -25.20
N PRO A 83 10.41 14.33 -25.95
CA PRO A 83 9.40 15.36 -25.74
C PRO A 83 8.77 15.22 -24.34
N PRO A 84 8.37 16.34 -23.71
CA PRO A 84 7.67 16.29 -22.44
C PRO A 84 6.34 15.54 -22.62
N LEU A 85 5.97 14.75 -21.62
CA LEU A 85 4.70 14.02 -21.61
C LEU A 85 3.54 15.02 -21.71
N ARG A 86 2.73 14.89 -22.76
CA ARG A 86 1.49 15.66 -22.95
C ARG A 86 0.34 14.67 -22.95
N LEU A 87 -0.49 14.71 -21.90
CA LEU A 87 -1.59 13.76 -21.73
C LEU A 87 -2.63 13.88 -22.85
N SER A 88 -2.87 15.09 -23.35
CA SER A 88 -3.71 15.35 -24.52
C SER A 88 -3.27 14.69 -25.85
N LYS A 89 -2.08 14.07 -25.90
CA LYS A 89 -1.53 13.40 -27.10
C LYS A 89 -1.39 11.89 -26.94
N VAL A 90 -1.64 11.33 -25.75
CA VAL A 90 -1.60 9.88 -25.55
C VAL A 90 -2.96 9.27 -25.89
N SER A 91 -2.98 7.96 -26.19
CA SER A 91 -4.22 7.23 -26.44
C SER A 91 -5.01 7.00 -25.15
N GLU A 92 -6.31 6.78 -25.29
CA GLU A 92 -7.21 6.43 -24.18
C GLU A 92 -6.70 5.22 -23.39
N ASP A 93 -6.14 4.20 -24.06
CA ASP A 93 -5.54 3.02 -23.40
C ASP A 93 -4.44 3.40 -22.40
N VAL A 94 -3.60 4.40 -22.75
CA VAL A 94 -2.53 4.87 -21.86
C VAL A 94 -3.10 5.70 -20.72
N LEU A 95 -4.15 6.48 -20.97
CA LEU A 95 -4.84 7.23 -19.91
C LEU A 95 -5.49 6.27 -18.90
N PHE A 96 -6.17 5.22 -19.36
CA PHE A 96 -6.70 4.17 -18.48
C PHE A 96 -5.59 3.44 -17.74
N TYR A 97 -4.48 3.12 -18.40
CA TYR A 97 -3.32 2.53 -17.75
C TYR A 97 -2.83 3.42 -16.59
N LEU A 98 -2.62 4.72 -16.81
CA LEU A 98 -2.20 5.66 -15.78
C LEU A 98 -3.24 5.79 -14.66
N PHE A 99 -4.51 5.87 -15.00
CA PHE A 99 -5.61 6.00 -14.03
C PHE A 99 -5.68 4.81 -13.05
N TYR A 100 -5.51 3.59 -13.55
CA TYR A 100 -5.59 2.37 -12.73
C TYR A 100 -4.27 1.97 -12.06
N ASN A 101 -3.11 2.34 -12.63
CA ASN A 101 -1.81 1.95 -12.08
C ASN A 101 -1.16 2.99 -11.18
N CYS A 102 -1.64 4.24 -11.16
CA CYS A 102 -1.11 5.31 -10.30
C CYS A 102 -2.14 5.86 -9.28
N PRO A 103 -2.83 5.03 -8.46
CA PRO A 103 -3.82 5.55 -7.54
C PRO A 103 -3.23 6.45 -6.46
N ASN A 104 -4.00 7.48 -6.09
CA ASN A 104 -3.63 8.54 -5.14
C ASN A 104 -2.47 9.45 -5.60
N GLU A 105 -2.14 9.44 -6.89
CA GLU A 105 -1.14 10.33 -7.47
C GLU A 105 -1.75 11.41 -8.37
N ILE A 106 -0.97 12.46 -8.64
CA ILE A 106 -1.31 13.52 -9.59
C ILE A 106 -1.58 12.93 -10.99
N HIS A 107 -0.88 11.85 -11.36
CA HIS A 107 -1.06 11.17 -12.65
C HIS A 107 -2.48 10.60 -12.82
N GLN A 108 -3.08 10.03 -11.76
CA GLN A 108 -4.45 9.53 -11.82
C GLN A 108 -5.46 10.66 -12.04
N VAL A 109 -5.30 11.78 -11.31
CA VAL A 109 -6.18 12.95 -11.46
C VAL A 109 -6.02 13.56 -12.86
N ALA A 110 -4.78 13.69 -13.33
CA ALA A 110 -4.50 14.25 -14.64
C ALA A 110 -5.03 13.36 -15.77
N ALA A 111 -4.92 12.03 -15.64
CA ALA A 111 -5.54 11.09 -16.58
C ALA A 111 -7.08 11.17 -16.56
N ALA A 112 -7.68 11.27 -15.38
CA ALA A 112 -9.13 11.42 -15.21
C ALA A 112 -9.69 12.74 -15.80
N CYS A 113 -8.88 13.80 -15.85
CA CYS A 113 -9.27 15.06 -16.47
C CYS A 113 -9.23 15.04 -18.00
N GLU A 114 -8.42 14.15 -18.59
CA GLU A 114 -8.24 14.03 -20.05
C GLU A 114 -9.13 12.94 -20.67
N LEU A 115 -9.59 11.97 -19.86
CA LEU A 115 -10.62 10.98 -20.20
C LEU A 115 -12.03 11.61 -20.24
#